data_AF-A0A428IZM9-F1
#
_entry.id   AF-A0A428IZM9-F1
#
_cell.length_a   1.000
_cell.length_b   1.000
_cell.length_c   1.000
_cell.angle_alpha   90.00
_cell.angle_beta   90.00
_cell.angle_gamma   90.00
#
_symmetry.space_group_name_H-M   'P 1'
#
loop_
_entity.id
_entity.type
_entity.pdbx_description
1 polymer ?
#
loop_
_entity_poly.entity_id
_entity_poly.type
_entity_poly.pdbx_seq_one_letter_code
_entity_poly.pdbx_strand_id
1 'polypeptide(L)'
;MSNRTKPLSAQAQATERALTVLANRPSSRKWSVLRQIQAICVGRSVAAVHALLEPDSVGALVYCHCLQGRPNAEQARARTALLALAAHTPHLFTEPRLVPALAALVRWYHCRRRELVEWQPRRRNVYRQLYSLVRHLFDEFGDVPGWVIEAWATGQLEQSGADMARLTLHLGRGQALRTFAELPETLSRRLEHEMRQAPYEYTLVQALRYAQLATRQALPLLEAVLATRFGRETSPDDAFWLRVVEFFRDAPMVDASQFGPVCEWLHVKRTVGTDGEPPQPGLSLKGRSMAAVLAQSGHWHRRTHRARRYWGYDVALHTAWSGLPVPDYAPTATGRIRIVQLRSYAELLEEGSAQKHCVSSYVYSCLRGQCGIFSLRINGVRALTLEVRANRQLVQVRGRENRRATEAERQWLEQWAAVAGLSLSATA
;
A
#
# COMPACT_ATOMS: atom_id res chain seq x y z
N MET A 1 -63.35 28.76 -19.70
CA MET A 1 -62.92 28.47 -18.31
C MET A 1 -63.12 26.99 -18.06
N SER A 2 -62.07 26.22 -17.74
CA SER A 2 -62.11 24.99 -16.91
C SER A 2 -60.88 24.14 -17.20
N ASN A 3 -59.83 24.28 -16.38
CA ASN A 3 -58.81 23.25 -16.16
C ASN A 3 -57.91 23.63 -14.96
N ARG A 4 -58.51 24.18 -13.90
CA ARG A 4 -57.76 24.57 -12.68
C ARG A 4 -57.92 23.62 -11.49
N THR A 5 -58.60 22.48 -11.65
CA THR A 5 -58.95 21.59 -10.53
C THR A 5 -58.73 20.10 -10.84
N LYS A 6 -57.63 19.76 -11.53
CA LYS A 6 -57.17 18.35 -11.54
C LYS A 6 -56.36 18.12 -10.27
N PRO A 7 -56.76 17.20 -9.36
CA PRO A 7 -55.98 16.92 -8.17
C PRO A 7 -54.59 16.44 -8.57
N LEU A 8 -53.57 17.03 -7.97
CA LEU A 8 -52.18 16.66 -8.20
C LEU A 8 -52.01 15.15 -7.96
N SER A 9 -51.22 14.48 -8.81
CA SER A 9 -50.88 13.07 -8.59
C SER A 9 -50.19 12.89 -7.24
N ALA A 10 -50.29 11.71 -6.63
CA ALA A 10 -49.66 11.44 -5.32
C ALA A 10 -48.15 11.79 -5.32
N GLN A 11 -47.48 11.58 -6.45
CA GLN A 11 -46.07 11.92 -6.64
C GLN A 11 -45.84 13.44 -6.75
N ALA A 12 -46.74 14.17 -7.42
CA ALA A 12 -46.68 15.63 -7.49
C ALA A 12 -46.96 16.27 -6.12
N GLN A 13 -47.93 15.73 -5.35
CA GLN A 13 -48.20 16.17 -3.98
C GLN A 13 -47.02 15.87 -3.04
N ALA A 14 -46.37 14.71 -3.19
CA ALA A 14 -45.17 14.38 -2.42
C ALA A 14 -44.00 15.33 -2.75
N THR A 15 -43.85 15.68 -4.03
CA THR A 15 -42.81 16.61 -4.50
C THR A 15 -43.08 18.04 -4.01
N GLU A 16 -44.32 18.51 -4.09
CA GLU A 16 -44.71 19.84 -3.61
C GLU A 16 -44.58 19.95 -2.08
N ARG A 17 -44.94 18.90 -1.34
CA ARG A 17 -44.67 18.80 0.11
C ARG A 17 -43.18 18.82 0.40
N ALA A 18 -42.36 18.10 -0.36
CA ALA A 18 -40.91 18.12 -0.20
C ALA A 18 -40.31 19.50 -0.48
N LEU A 19 -40.77 20.19 -1.53
CA LEU A 19 -40.35 21.56 -1.88
C LEU A 19 -40.79 22.59 -0.82
N THR A 20 -42.00 22.46 -0.28
CA THR A 20 -42.50 23.34 0.79
C THR A 20 -41.74 23.14 2.10
N VAL A 21 -41.41 21.89 2.44
CA VAL A 21 -40.54 21.57 3.58
C VAL A 21 -39.15 22.15 3.36
N LEU A 22 -38.57 22.02 2.16
CA LEU A 22 -37.27 22.60 1.80
C LEU A 22 -37.27 24.13 1.89
N ALA A 23 -38.34 24.79 1.44
CA ALA A 23 -38.48 26.25 1.44
C ALA A 23 -38.62 26.86 2.86
N ASN A 24 -39.24 26.11 3.78
CA ASN A 24 -39.44 26.54 5.17
C ASN A 24 -38.36 26.00 6.14
N ARG A 25 -37.26 25.41 5.63
CA ARG A 25 -36.17 24.96 6.48
C ARG A 25 -35.51 26.14 7.19
N PRO A 26 -35.39 26.14 8.53
CA PRO A 26 -34.51 27.09 9.20
C PRO A 26 -33.10 26.93 8.64
N SER A 27 -32.42 28.03 8.32
CA SER A 27 -31.06 28.00 7.75
C SER A 27 -30.04 27.50 8.78
N SER A 28 -30.02 26.18 9.00
CA SER A 28 -29.07 25.50 9.89
C SER A 28 -27.64 25.56 9.36
N ARG A 29 -27.44 25.95 8.10
CA ARG A 29 -26.14 26.31 7.51
C ARG A 29 -25.39 27.37 8.33
N LYS A 30 -26.10 28.25 9.04
CA LYS A 30 -25.50 29.28 9.91
C LYS A 30 -25.31 28.82 11.37
N TRP A 31 -25.74 27.62 11.73
CA TRP A 31 -25.58 27.12 13.10
C TRP A 31 -24.13 26.72 13.34
N SER A 32 -23.63 27.04 14.54
CA SER A 32 -22.35 26.49 14.99
C SER A 32 -22.40 24.96 15.04
N VAL A 33 -21.25 24.31 14.90
CA VAL A 33 -21.12 22.85 15.01
C VAL A 33 -21.78 22.34 16.29
N LEU A 34 -21.49 22.96 17.44
CA LEU A 34 -22.08 22.57 18.71
C LEU A 34 -23.61 22.62 18.69
N ARG A 35 -24.20 23.67 18.09
CA ARG A 35 -25.65 23.80 17.96
C ARG A 35 -26.26 22.73 17.04
N GLN A 36 -25.57 22.38 15.95
CA GLN A 36 -26.00 21.28 15.08
C GLN A 36 -25.97 19.94 15.84
N ILE A 37 -24.91 19.69 16.61
CA ILE A 37 -24.78 18.46 17.41
C ILE A 37 -25.83 18.40 18.53
N GLN A 38 -26.11 19.51 19.21
CA GLN A 38 -27.21 19.60 20.18
C GLN A 38 -28.56 19.26 19.53
N ALA A 39 -28.82 19.75 18.32
CA ALA A 39 -30.06 19.48 17.60
C ALA A 39 -30.23 17.99 17.25
N ILE A 40 -29.18 17.33 16.74
CA ILE A 40 -29.27 15.90 16.41
C ILE A 40 -29.36 15.02 17.66
N CYS A 41 -28.82 15.45 18.81
CA CYS A 41 -28.95 14.73 20.07
C CYS A 41 -30.41 14.69 20.56
N VAL A 42 -31.22 15.69 20.21
CA VAL A 42 -32.67 15.73 20.51
C VAL A 42 -33.50 14.99 19.46
N GLY A 43 -32.97 14.86 18.23
CA GLY A 43 -33.59 14.14 17.13
C GLY A 43 -33.97 12.71 17.49
N ARG A 44 -35.23 12.34 17.21
CA ARG A 44 -35.78 11.00 17.48
C ARG A 44 -35.86 10.11 16.23
N SER A 45 -35.67 10.68 15.05
CA SER A 45 -35.72 9.97 13.77
C SER A 45 -34.87 10.66 12.71
N VAL A 46 -34.48 9.91 11.67
CA VAL A 46 -33.76 10.46 10.50
C VAL A 46 -34.58 11.56 9.84
N ALA A 47 -35.90 11.38 9.70
CA ALA A 47 -36.79 12.39 9.13
C ALA A 47 -36.80 13.70 9.95
N ALA A 48 -36.79 13.61 11.28
CA ALA A 48 -36.72 14.79 12.14
C ALA A 48 -35.37 15.52 12.00
N VAL A 49 -34.26 14.77 11.86
CA VAL A 49 -32.94 15.36 11.61
C VAL A 49 -32.89 16.01 10.22
N HIS A 50 -33.42 15.37 9.18
CA HIS A 50 -33.47 15.93 7.82
C HIS A 50 -34.46 17.10 7.66
N ALA A 51 -35.36 17.31 8.63
CA ALA A 51 -36.16 18.52 8.69
C ALA A 51 -35.33 19.74 9.16
N LEU A 52 -34.24 19.49 9.90
CA LEU A 52 -33.37 20.52 10.46
C LEU A 52 -32.06 20.70 9.68
N LEU A 53 -31.50 19.61 9.17
CA LEU A 53 -30.18 19.56 8.51
C LEU A 53 -30.31 18.97 7.10
N GLU A 54 -29.39 19.34 6.21
CA GLU A 54 -29.30 18.71 4.88
C GLU A 54 -28.86 17.24 5.01
N PRO A 55 -29.41 16.31 4.22
CA PRO A 55 -29.07 14.87 4.32
C PRO A 55 -27.56 14.58 4.25
N ASP A 56 -26.83 15.30 3.41
CA ASP A 56 -25.39 15.10 3.20
C ASP A 56 -24.52 15.97 4.13
N SER A 57 -25.14 16.73 5.04
CA SER A 57 -24.40 17.52 6.03
C SER A 57 -23.71 16.62 7.05
N VAL A 58 -22.57 17.06 7.57
CA VAL A 58 -21.81 16.31 8.58
C VAL A 58 -22.68 15.98 9.81
N GLY A 59 -23.53 16.91 10.27
CA GLY A 59 -24.43 16.66 11.39
C GLY A 59 -25.45 15.55 11.13
N ALA A 60 -26.05 15.50 9.93
CA ALA A 60 -26.96 14.42 9.54
C ALA A 60 -26.23 13.07 9.45
N LEU A 61 -25.06 13.04 8.81
CA LEU A 61 -24.23 11.83 8.72
C LEU A 61 -23.80 11.33 10.11
N VAL A 62 -23.38 12.23 11.01
CA VAL A 62 -23.03 11.89 12.40
C VAL A 62 -24.22 11.26 13.14
N TYR A 63 -25.43 11.78 12.98
CA TYR A 63 -26.63 11.16 13.57
C TYR A 63 -26.82 9.72 13.09
N CYS A 64 -26.74 9.51 11.77
CA CYS A 64 -26.92 8.19 11.17
C CYS A 64 -25.87 7.18 11.66
N HIS A 65 -24.60 7.61 11.77
CA HIS A 65 -23.52 6.70 12.20
C HIS A 65 -23.45 6.49 13.73
N CYS A 66 -23.80 7.51 14.53
CA CYS A 66 -23.56 7.49 15.98
C CYS A 66 -24.82 7.19 16.81
N LEU A 67 -26.02 7.56 16.35
CA LEU A 67 -27.24 7.55 17.16
C LEU A 67 -28.35 6.66 16.58
N GLN A 68 -28.53 6.65 15.27
CA GLN A 68 -29.60 5.90 14.61
C GLN A 68 -29.52 4.40 14.93
N GLY A 69 -30.66 3.81 15.33
CA GLY A 69 -30.80 2.37 15.56
C GLY A 69 -30.03 1.83 16.76
N ARG A 70 -29.37 2.68 17.56
CA ARG A 70 -28.63 2.29 18.76
C ARG A 70 -29.57 2.13 19.97
N PRO A 71 -29.29 1.20 20.91
CA PRO A 71 -30.01 1.12 22.18
C PRO A 71 -29.92 2.41 22.99
N ASN A 72 -30.91 2.67 23.85
CA ASN A 72 -30.99 3.91 24.64
C ASN A 72 -29.74 4.20 25.48
N ALA A 73 -29.14 3.18 26.09
CA ALA A 73 -27.92 3.33 26.88
C ALA A 73 -26.71 3.72 26.02
N GLU A 74 -26.59 3.17 24.81
CA GLU A 74 -25.56 3.55 23.83
C GLU A 74 -25.78 4.96 23.31
N GLN A 75 -27.03 5.33 23.01
CA GLN A 75 -27.38 6.69 22.60
C GLN A 75 -27.01 7.71 23.67
N ALA A 76 -27.29 7.43 24.94
CA ALA A 76 -26.93 8.33 26.04
C ALA A 76 -25.41 8.57 26.09
N ARG A 77 -24.60 7.49 26.04
CA ARG A 77 -23.13 7.60 25.98
C ARG A 77 -22.65 8.35 24.74
N ALA A 78 -23.23 8.04 23.58
CA ALA A 78 -22.88 8.66 22.32
C ALA A 78 -23.17 10.17 22.31
N ARG A 79 -24.33 10.60 22.86
CA ARG A 79 -24.68 12.03 23.01
C ARG A 79 -23.67 12.77 23.88
N THR A 80 -23.29 12.19 25.02
CA THR A 80 -22.29 12.79 25.91
C THR A 80 -20.94 12.95 25.20
N ALA A 81 -20.47 11.90 24.52
CA ALA A 81 -19.22 11.95 23.76
C ALA A 81 -19.28 12.96 22.60
N LEU A 82 -20.37 13.00 21.86
CA LEU A 82 -20.58 13.94 20.75
C LEU A 82 -20.55 15.39 21.23
N LEU A 83 -21.24 15.71 22.33
CA LEU A 83 -21.25 17.06 22.89
C LEU A 83 -19.87 17.47 23.38
N ALA A 84 -19.15 16.57 24.05
CA ALA A 84 -17.79 16.83 24.52
C ALA A 84 -16.83 17.09 23.35
N LEU A 85 -16.85 16.22 22.33
CA LEU A 85 -16.04 16.38 21.12
C LEU A 85 -16.41 17.65 20.35
N ALA A 86 -17.68 17.92 20.12
CA ALA A 86 -18.12 19.12 19.38
C ALA A 86 -17.73 20.42 20.08
N ALA A 87 -17.71 20.44 21.42
CA ALA A 87 -17.28 21.60 22.19
C ALA A 87 -15.76 21.85 22.10
N HIS A 88 -14.94 20.79 22.13
CA HIS A 88 -13.48 20.93 22.16
C HIS A 88 -12.83 20.88 20.76
N THR A 89 -13.43 20.17 19.82
CA THR A 89 -12.86 19.87 18.50
C THR A 89 -13.85 20.14 17.34
N PRO A 90 -14.49 21.33 17.29
CA PRO A 90 -15.54 21.61 16.30
C PRO A 90 -15.07 21.46 14.84
N HIS A 91 -13.78 21.68 14.56
CA HIS A 91 -13.20 21.53 13.23
C HIS A 91 -13.23 20.09 12.69
N LEU A 92 -13.28 19.06 13.56
CA LEU A 92 -13.39 17.67 13.07
C LEU A 92 -14.77 17.39 12.45
N PHE A 93 -15.79 18.19 12.81
CA PHE A 93 -17.15 18.08 12.30
C PHE A 93 -17.40 18.92 11.03
N THR A 94 -16.36 19.44 10.39
CA THR A 94 -16.51 20.19 9.12
C THR A 94 -16.22 19.35 7.88
N GLU A 95 -15.57 18.19 8.03
CA GLU A 95 -15.15 17.33 6.93
C GLU A 95 -15.97 16.03 6.91
N PRO A 96 -16.86 15.82 5.92
CA PRO A 96 -17.67 14.60 5.80
C PRO A 96 -16.84 13.31 5.78
N ARG A 97 -15.63 13.33 5.22
CA ARG A 97 -14.75 12.16 5.17
C ARG A 97 -14.31 11.67 6.55
N LEU A 98 -14.40 12.50 7.59
CA LEU A 98 -14.02 12.13 8.97
C LEU A 98 -15.18 11.52 9.77
N VAL A 99 -16.39 11.46 9.23
CA VAL A 99 -17.56 10.90 9.94
C VAL A 99 -17.34 9.47 10.44
N PRO A 100 -16.73 8.53 9.67
CA PRO A 100 -16.43 7.20 10.19
C PRO A 100 -15.50 7.23 11.41
N ALA A 101 -14.48 8.10 11.39
CA ALA A 101 -13.55 8.30 12.50
C ALA A 101 -14.24 8.90 13.72
N LEU A 102 -15.09 9.91 13.52
CA LEU A 102 -15.92 10.50 14.58
C LEU A 102 -16.84 9.46 15.21
N ALA A 103 -17.48 8.61 14.40
CA ALA A 103 -18.33 7.53 14.90
C ALA A 103 -17.56 6.52 15.75
N ALA A 104 -16.34 6.17 15.35
CA ALA A 104 -15.47 5.32 16.15
C ALA A 104 -14.99 6.01 17.44
N LEU A 105 -14.62 7.30 17.37
CA LEU A 105 -14.27 8.11 18.54
C LEU A 105 -15.42 8.11 19.55
N VAL A 106 -16.63 8.37 19.10
CA VAL A 106 -17.85 8.40 19.93
C VAL A 106 -18.12 7.03 20.56
N ARG A 107 -18.04 5.96 19.76
CA ARG A 107 -18.23 4.57 20.23
C ARG A 107 -17.25 4.23 21.35
N TRP A 108 -15.98 4.58 21.16
CA TRP A 108 -14.88 4.19 22.04
C TRP A 108 -14.48 5.28 23.06
N TYR A 109 -15.18 6.41 23.12
CA TYR A 109 -14.83 7.56 23.96
C TYR A 109 -14.69 7.23 25.45
N HIS A 110 -15.49 6.26 25.92
CA HIS A 110 -15.46 5.78 27.30
C HIS A 110 -14.20 4.96 27.64
N CYS A 111 -13.44 4.51 26.64
CA CYS A 111 -12.18 3.80 26.81
C CYS A 111 -10.94 4.73 26.78
N ARG A 112 -11.13 6.05 26.77
CA ARG A 112 -10.02 7.02 26.74
C ARG A 112 -9.07 6.84 27.93
N ARG A 113 -7.77 7.05 27.69
CA ARG A 113 -6.67 6.97 28.67
C ARG A 113 -6.34 8.34 29.27
N ARG A 114 -6.62 9.43 28.54
CA ARG A 114 -6.43 10.81 28.97
C ARG A 114 -7.69 11.62 28.72
N GLU A 115 -7.90 12.66 29.50
CA GLU A 115 -9.12 13.46 29.39
C GLU A 115 -9.06 14.39 28.19
N LEU A 116 -10.21 14.60 27.53
CA LEU A 116 -10.29 15.44 26.34
C LEU A 116 -9.89 16.89 26.63
N VAL A 117 -10.19 17.39 27.83
CA VAL A 117 -9.87 18.76 28.26
C VAL A 117 -8.37 19.03 28.31
N GLU A 118 -7.55 17.98 28.47
CA GLU A 118 -6.09 18.06 28.51
C GLU A 118 -5.47 18.09 27.12
N TRP A 119 -6.25 17.77 26.08
CA TRP A 119 -5.77 17.76 24.71
C TRP A 119 -5.72 19.19 24.15
N GLN A 120 -4.57 19.56 23.59
CA GLN A 120 -4.38 20.85 22.93
C GLN A 120 -4.01 20.67 21.45
N PRO A 121 -4.82 21.20 20.51
CA PRO A 121 -4.51 21.11 19.08
C PRO A 121 -3.30 22.00 18.74
N ARG A 122 -2.20 21.38 18.31
CA ARG A 122 -0.97 22.12 17.92
C ARG A 122 -0.94 22.55 16.45
N ARG A 123 -1.82 22.01 15.60
CA ARG A 123 -1.76 22.17 14.14
C ARG A 123 -3.12 22.61 13.60
N ARG A 124 -3.12 23.35 12.48
CA ARG A 124 -4.36 23.80 11.81
C ARG A 124 -5.01 22.73 10.91
N ASN A 125 -4.25 21.78 10.40
CA ASN A 125 -4.76 20.74 9.50
C ASN A 125 -5.66 19.74 10.26
N VAL A 126 -6.89 19.54 9.78
CA VAL A 126 -7.93 18.73 10.43
C VAL A 126 -7.53 17.26 10.61
N TYR A 127 -6.89 16.67 9.59
CA TYR A 127 -6.39 15.30 9.67
C TYR A 127 -5.30 15.18 10.74
N ARG A 128 -4.31 16.10 10.75
CA ARG A 128 -3.26 16.15 11.79
C ARG A 128 -3.83 16.32 13.20
N GLN A 129 -4.91 17.10 13.35
CA GLN A 129 -5.63 17.19 14.63
C GLN A 129 -6.23 15.83 15.01
N LEU A 130 -6.90 15.14 14.08
CA LEU A 130 -7.43 13.78 14.31
C LEU A 130 -6.34 12.81 14.79
N TYR A 131 -5.18 12.71 14.11
CA TYR A 131 -4.09 11.83 14.59
C TYR A 131 -3.69 12.14 16.04
N SER A 132 -3.49 13.44 16.33
CA SER A 132 -3.06 13.85 17.66
C SER A 132 -4.14 13.60 18.72
N LEU A 133 -5.42 13.70 18.35
CA LEU A 133 -6.54 13.43 19.24
C LEU A 133 -6.67 11.92 19.52
N VAL A 134 -6.63 11.08 18.48
CA VAL A 134 -6.70 9.62 18.62
C VAL A 134 -5.55 9.14 19.50
N ARG A 135 -4.32 9.62 19.27
CA ARG A 135 -3.18 9.29 20.13
C ARG A 135 -3.38 9.78 21.56
N HIS A 136 -3.83 11.02 21.76
CA HIS A 136 -4.08 11.53 23.12
C HIS A 136 -5.10 10.69 23.87
N LEU A 137 -6.21 10.35 23.22
CA LEU A 137 -7.30 9.61 23.85
C LEU A 137 -6.96 8.13 24.05
N PHE A 138 -6.25 7.47 23.14
CA PHE A 138 -6.16 6.01 23.18
C PHE A 138 -4.73 5.45 23.27
N ASP A 139 -3.69 6.23 23.00
CA ASP A 139 -2.29 5.78 22.95
C ASP A 139 -1.53 6.23 24.22
N GLU A 140 -1.62 5.41 25.28
CA GLU A 140 -1.02 5.73 26.59
C GLU A 140 0.50 5.85 26.53
N PHE A 141 1.14 4.99 25.75
CA PHE A 141 2.60 4.87 25.68
C PHE A 141 3.22 5.60 24.49
N GLY A 142 2.42 6.09 23.55
CA GLY A 142 2.91 6.77 22.35
C GLY A 142 3.50 5.82 21.31
N ASP A 143 3.25 4.51 21.42
CA ASP A 143 3.90 3.45 20.63
C ASP A 143 2.97 2.78 19.62
N VAL A 144 1.72 3.25 19.49
CA VAL A 144 0.80 2.74 18.45
C VAL A 144 1.38 3.06 17.06
N PRO A 145 1.56 2.07 16.17
CA PRO A 145 2.13 2.27 14.84
C PRO A 145 1.34 3.29 14.00
N GLY A 146 2.06 4.03 13.16
CA GLY A 146 1.46 5.08 12.33
C GLY A 146 0.33 4.56 11.43
N TRP A 147 0.49 3.38 10.85
CA TRP A 147 -0.49 2.74 9.97
C TRP A 147 -1.80 2.36 10.65
N VAL A 148 -1.76 2.11 11.97
CA VAL A 148 -2.97 1.88 12.76
C VAL A 148 -3.75 3.19 12.94
N ILE A 149 -3.06 4.30 13.17
CA ILE A 149 -3.69 5.61 13.32
C ILE A 149 -4.15 6.17 11.96
N GLU A 150 -3.42 5.88 10.88
CA GLU A 150 -3.77 6.27 9.49
C GLU A 150 -5.17 5.81 9.10
N ALA A 151 -5.56 4.60 9.52
CA ALA A 151 -6.90 4.04 9.27
C ALA A 151 -8.04 4.96 9.76
N TRP A 152 -7.80 5.79 10.77
CA TRP A 152 -8.77 6.78 11.24
C TRP A 152 -8.90 7.94 10.26
N ALA A 153 -7.80 8.43 9.68
CA ALA A 153 -7.82 9.54 8.75
C ALA A 153 -8.37 9.15 7.36
N THR A 154 -8.08 7.93 6.91
CA THR A 154 -8.62 7.40 5.64
C THR A 154 -10.06 6.89 5.76
N GLY A 155 -10.56 6.71 6.99
CA GLY A 155 -11.87 6.13 7.28
C GLY A 155 -11.93 4.61 7.07
N GLN A 156 -10.80 3.97 6.77
CA GLN A 156 -10.67 2.52 6.56
C GLN A 156 -10.54 1.79 7.90
N LEU A 157 -11.55 1.92 8.76
CA LEU A 157 -11.52 1.34 10.11
C LEU A 157 -11.83 -0.16 10.16
N GLU A 158 -12.39 -0.72 9.10
CA GLU A 158 -12.58 -2.16 8.94
C GLU A 158 -11.62 -2.65 7.86
N GLN A 159 -10.67 -3.52 8.22
CA GLN A 159 -9.65 -4.03 7.29
C GLN A 159 -9.46 -5.54 7.48
N SER A 160 -9.74 -6.32 6.43
CA SER A 160 -9.56 -7.78 6.45
C SER A 160 -10.20 -8.50 7.64
N GLY A 161 -11.37 -8.01 8.09
CA GLY A 161 -12.09 -8.55 9.25
C GLY A 161 -11.65 -8.02 10.62
N ALA A 162 -10.67 -7.11 10.66
CA ALA A 162 -10.20 -6.45 11.87
C ALA A 162 -10.77 -5.03 12.02
N ASP A 163 -11.21 -4.71 13.25
CA ASP A 163 -11.57 -3.35 13.65
C ASP A 163 -10.30 -2.60 14.08
N MET A 164 -9.86 -1.67 13.24
CA MET A 164 -8.65 -0.85 13.44
C MET A 164 -8.76 0.08 14.66
N ALA A 165 -9.98 0.49 15.04
CA ALA A 165 -10.17 1.26 16.26
C ALA A 165 -9.94 0.36 17.48
N ARG A 166 -10.46 -0.87 17.48
CA ARG A 166 -10.17 -1.85 18.55
C ARG A 166 -8.69 -2.20 18.61
N LEU A 167 -8.02 -2.33 17.47
CA LEU A 167 -6.57 -2.51 17.44
C LEU A 167 -5.82 -1.32 18.05
N THR A 168 -6.26 -0.09 17.76
CA THR A 168 -5.72 1.13 18.38
C THR A 168 -5.84 1.07 19.91
N LEU A 169 -7.01 0.71 20.43
CA LEU A 169 -7.25 0.58 21.87
C LEU A 169 -6.44 -0.56 22.51
N HIS A 170 -6.28 -1.69 21.82
CA HIS A 170 -5.49 -2.84 22.27
C HIS A 170 -4.03 -2.45 22.43
N LEU A 171 -3.43 -1.91 21.37
CA LEU A 171 -2.03 -1.49 21.37
C LEU A 171 -1.79 -0.32 22.32
N GLY A 172 -2.72 0.65 22.36
CA GLY A 172 -2.61 1.82 23.20
C GLY A 172 -2.69 1.53 24.71
N ARG A 173 -3.13 0.33 25.10
CA ARG A 173 -3.02 -0.21 26.48
C ARG A 173 -1.71 -0.96 26.74
N GLY A 174 -0.76 -0.93 25.80
CA GLY A 174 0.51 -1.64 25.87
C GLY A 174 0.40 -3.14 25.59
N GLN A 175 -0.74 -3.62 25.07
CA GLN A 175 -0.87 -5.04 24.71
C GLN A 175 -0.11 -5.33 23.42
N ALA A 176 0.50 -6.52 23.34
CA ALA A 176 1.28 -6.91 22.18
C ALA A 176 0.40 -7.06 20.93
N LEU A 177 0.91 -6.67 19.76
CA LEU A 177 0.18 -6.78 18.50
C LEU A 177 -0.22 -8.23 18.24
N ARG A 178 0.71 -9.18 18.46
CA ARG A 178 0.48 -10.62 18.24
C ARG A 178 -0.64 -11.24 19.08
N THR A 179 -1.12 -10.58 20.14
CA THR A 179 -2.21 -11.08 20.99
C THR A 179 -3.57 -10.51 20.60
N PHE A 180 -3.63 -9.70 19.54
CA PHE A 180 -4.89 -9.20 19.00
C PHE A 180 -5.61 -10.29 18.21
N ALA A 181 -6.85 -10.60 18.59
CA ALA A 181 -7.56 -11.79 18.11
C ALA A 181 -8.03 -11.70 16.64
N GLU A 182 -8.19 -10.48 16.10
CA GLU A 182 -8.73 -10.27 14.74
C GLU A 182 -7.63 -10.15 13.69
N LEU A 183 -6.38 -10.46 14.04
CA LEU A 183 -5.31 -10.49 13.05
C LEU A 183 -5.58 -11.58 12.00
N PRO A 184 -5.25 -11.32 10.72
CA PRO A 184 -5.48 -12.30 9.66
C PRO A 184 -4.57 -13.54 9.78
N GLU A 185 -3.45 -13.42 10.50
CA GLU A 185 -2.50 -14.49 10.77
C GLU A 185 -1.90 -14.36 12.17
N THR A 186 -1.46 -15.49 12.73
CA THR A 186 -0.74 -15.50 14.01
C THR A 186 0.67 -14.93 13.83
N LEU A 187 1.04 -13.95 14.67
CA LEU A 187 2.33 -13.28 14.56
C LEU A 187 3.36 -13.87 15.53
N SER A 188 4.56 -14.11 15.02
CA SER A 188 5.73 -14.32 15.88
C SER A 188 6.22 -12.98 16.45
N ARG A 189 7.04 -13.02 17.51
CA ARG A 189 7.68 -11.81 18.08
C ARG A 189 8.49 -11.03 17.03
N ARG A 190 9.21 -11.76 16.17
CA ARG A 190 10.02 -11.16 15.10
C ARG A 190 9.14 -10.48 14.05
N LEU A 191 8.05 -11.13 13.64
CA LEU A 191 7.14 -10.58 12.65
C LEU A 191 6.41 -9.34 13.20
N GLU A 192 5.97 -9.39 14.46
CA GLU A 192 5.39 -8.22 15.15
C GLU A 192 6.36 -7.04 15.19
N HIS A 193 7.65 -7.28 15.51
CA HIS A 193 8.65 -6.23 15.54
C HIS A 193 8.75 -5.51 14.20
N GLU A 194 8.90 -6.25 13.10
CA GLU A 194 8.99 -5.67 11.76
C GLU A 194 7.67 -4.97 11.34
N MET A 195 6.51 -5.54 11.69
CA MET A 195 5.20 -4.96 11.36
C MET A 195 4.95 -3.62 12.04
N ARG A 196 5.48 -3.43 13.26
CA ARG A 196 5.45 -2.13 13.95
C ARG A 196 6.27 -1.05 13.22
N GLN A 197 7.27 -1.44 12.42
CA GLN A 197 8.11 -0.52 11.63
C GLN A 197 7.54 -0.19 10.24
N ALA A 198 6.39 -0.75 9.87
CA ALA A 198 5.81 -0.51 8.56
C ALA A 198 5.47 0.99 8.35
N PRO A 199 5.65 1.51 7.12
CA PRO A 199 5.23 2.87 6.74
C PRO A 199 3.79 3.17 7.15
N TYR A 200 3.53 4.42 7.53
CA TYR A 200 2.24 4.80 8.09
C TYR A 200 1.11 4.79 7.06
N GLU A 201 1.41 4.89 5.77
CA GLU A 201 0.44 4.86 4.69
C GLU A 201 -0.12 3.46 4.40
N TYR A 202 0.41 2.43 5.06
CA TYR A 202 0.06 1.05 4.76
C TYR A 202 -1.25 0.63 5.43
N THR A 203 -2.02 -0.22 4.74
CA THR A 203 -3.11 -0.97 5.35
C THR A 203 -2.58 -2.11 6.23
N LEU A 204 -3.45 -2.73 7.02
CA LEU A 204 -3.14 -3.89 7.85
C LEU A 204 -2.42 -5.00 7.06
N VAL A 205 -2.95 -5.33 5.87
CA VAL A 205 -2.35 -6.35 5.00
C VAL A 205 -1.00 -5.89 4.45
N GLN A 206 -0.88 -4.63 4.03
CA GLN A 206 0.39 -4.10 3.53
C GLN A 206 1.47 -4.06 4.63
N ALA A 207 1.11 -3.71 5.86
CA ALA A 207 2.00 -3.76 7.03
C ALA A 207 2.43 -5.20 7.35
N LEU A 208 1.51 -6.17 7.23
CA LEU A 208 1.85 -7.59 7.35
C LEU A 208 2.83 -8.03 6.25
N ARG A 209 2.60 -7.65 4.98
CA ARG A 209 3.51 -7.96 3.87
C ARG A 209 4.87 -7.33 4.03
N TYR A 210 4.93 -6.07 4.46
CA TYR A 210 6.18 -5.41 4.83
C TYR A 210 6.97 -6.25 5.83
N ALA A 211 6.32 -6.69 6.92
CA ALA A 211 6.94 -7.50 7.95
C ALA A 211 7.41 -8.87 7.44
N GLN A 212 6.56 -9.55 6.66
CA GLN A 212 6.87 -10.85 6.08
C GLN A 212 8.07 -10.78 5.12
N LEU A 213 8.22 -9.69 4.37
CA LEU A 213 9.36 -9.44 3.49
C LEU A 213 10.61 -9.01 4.27
N ALA A 214 10.48 -8.12 5.26
CA ALA A 214 11.58 -7.68 6.12
C ALA A 214 12.24 -8.85 6.85
N THR A 215 11.44 -9.69 7.50
CA THR A 215 11.93 -10.92 8.17
C THR A 215 12.66 -11.89 7.22
N ARG A 216 12.35 -11.84 5.92
CA ARG A 216 12.95 -12.67 4.87
C ARG A 216 14.11 -12.00 4.13
N GLN A 217 14.46 -10.77 4.48
CA GLN A 217 15.44 -9.94 3.77
C GLN A 217 15.06 -9.75 2.28
N ALA A 218 13.76 -9.56 2.01
CA ALA A 218 13.18 -9.45 0.68
C ALA A 218 12.46 -8.11 0.44
N LEU A 219 12.72 -7.08 1.25
CA LEU A 219 12.14 -5.73 1.09
C LEU A 219 12.33 -5.09 -0.30
N PRO A 220 13.41 -5.34 -1.06
CA PRO A 220 13.53 -4.83 -2.43
C PRO A 220 12.38 -5.28 -3.37
N LEU A 221 11.67 -6.36 -3.03
CA LEU A 221 10.52 -6.85 -3.79
C LEU A 221 9.19 -6.23 -3.34
N LEU A 222 9.18 -5.38 -2.30
CA LEU A 222 7.96 -4.92 -1.64
C LEU A 222 7.00 -4.25 -2.61
N GLU A 223 7.44 -3.27 -3.40
CA GLU A 223 6.57 -2.56 -4.35
C GLU A 223 5.96 -3.53 -5.37
N ALA A 224 6.76 -4.45 -5.91
CA ALA A 224 6.30 -5.44 -6.85
C ALA A 224 5.29 -6.41 -6.22
N VAL A 225 5.50 -6.82 -4.98
CA VAL A 225 4.59 -7.66 -4.19
C VAL A 225 3.27 -6.92 -3.94
N LEU A 226 3.32 -5.67 -3.47
CA LEU A 226 2.15 -4.84 -3.16
C LEU A 226 1.28 -4.56 -4.39
N ALA A 227 1.87 -4.57 -5.60
CA ALA A 227 1.12 -4.44 -6.85
C ALA A 227 0.32 -5.71 -7.24
N THR A 228 0.57 -6.86 -6.62
CA THR A 228 -0.14 -8.11 -6.91
C THR A 228 -1.40 -8.30 -6.06
N ARG A 229 -2.16 -9.38 -6.33
CA ARG A 229 -3.24 -9.82 -5.42
C ARG A 229 -2.68 -10.25 -4.05
N PHE A 230 -1.56 -10.96 -4.03
CA PHE A 230 -0.89 -11.39 -2.80
C PHE A 230 -0.55 -10.20 -1.88
N GLY A 231 -0.15 -9.06 -2.46
CA GLY A 231 0.13 -7.85 -1.70
C GLY A 231 -1.09 -7.13 -1.09
N ARG A 232 -2.31 -7.43 -1.57
CA ARG A 232 -3.54 -6.71 -1.23
C ARG A 232 -4.51 -7.50 -0.35
N GLU A 233 -4.39 -8.82 -0.36
CA GLU A 233 -5.30 -9.75 0.32
C GLU A 233 -4.51 -10.83 1.05
N THR A 234 -5.06 -11.36 2.14
CA THR A 234 -4.58 -12.59 2.79
C THR A 234 -5.34 -13.79 2.24
N SER A 235 -4.65 -14.92 2.11
CA SER A 235 -5.19 -16.15 1.53
C SER A 235 -4.64 -17.38 2.24
N PRO A 236 -5.38 -18.51 2.27
CA PRO A 236 -4.82 -19.79 2.73
C PRO A 236 -3.55 -20.22 1.98
N ASP A 237 -3.36 -19.72 0.75
CA ASP A 237 -2.17 -19.97 -0.08
C ASP A 237 -0.98 -19.03 0.21
N ASP A 238 -1.06 -18.13 1.20
CA ASP A 238 0.02 -17.16 1.50
C ASP A 238 1.37 -17.83 1.74
N ALA A 239 1.37 -19.01 2.37
CA ALA A 239 2.59 -19.79 2.57
C ALA A 239 3.27 -20.20 1.24
N PHE A 240 2.50 -20.42 0.17
CA PHE A 240 3.06 -20.66 -1.17
C PHE A 240 3.63 -19.37 -1.76
N TRP A 241 2.89 -18.25 -1.69
CA TRP A 241 3.33 -16.99 -2.26
C TRP A 241 4.59 -16.45 -1.57
N LEU A 242 4.74 -16.67 -0.26
CA LEU A 242 5.98 -16.37 0.46
C LEU A 242 7.17 -17.20 -0.04
N ARG A 243 6.96 -18.45 -0.49
CA ARG A 243 8.02 -19.23 -1.16
C ARG A 243 8.34 -18.67 -2.55
N VAL A 244 7.36 -18.08 -3.25
CA VAL A 244 7.62 -17.35 -4.50
C VAL A 244 8.46 -16.11 -4.23
N VAL A 245 8.19 -15.37 -3.15
CA VAL A 245 9.05 -14.24 -2.71
C VAL A 245 10.47 -14.71 -2.42
N GLU A 246 10.64 -15.82 -1.69
CA GLU A 246 11.95 -16.42 -1.42
C GLU A 246 12.66 -16.84 -2.72
N PHE A 247 11.93 -17.41 -3.68
CA PHE A 247 12.46 -17.78 -4.99
C PHE A 247 12.97 -16.58 -5.79
N PHE A 248 12.29 -15.42 -5.70
CA PHE A 248 12.77 -14.17 -6.31
C PHE A 248 13.97 -13.58 -5.56
N ARG A 249 13.94 -13.58 -4.22
CA ARG A 249 15.05 -13.11 -3.38
C ARG A 249 16.34 -13.88 -3.70
N ASP A 250 16.24 -15.19 -3.90
CA ASP A 250 17.38 -16.05 -4.18
C ASP A 250 17.88 -15.95 -5.65
N ALA A 251 17.18 -15.18 -6.48
CA ALA A 251 17.56 -14.87 -7.85
C ALA A 251 17.79 -13.35 -8.04
N PRO A 252 18.86 -12.77 -7.45
CA PRO A 252 19.06 -11.32 -7.35
C PRO A 252 19.08 -10.63 -8.73
N MET A 253 19.72 -11.22 -9.74
CA MET A 253 19.74 -10.68 -11.11
C MET A 253 18.43 -10.94 -11.88
N VAL A 254 17.28 -10.65 -11.26
CA VAL A 254 15.94 -10.66 -11.86
C VAL A 254 15.26 -9.34 -11.55
N ASP A 255 14.65 -8.73 -12.55
CA ASP A 255 13.86 -7.51 -12.37
C ASP A 255 12.63 -7.81 -11.50
N ALA A 256 12.46 -7.06 -10.41
CA ALA A 256 11.33 -7.19 -9.50
C ALA A 256 9.97 -7.04 -10.20
N SER A 257 9.91 -6.28 -11.31
CA SER A 257 8.70 -6.15 -12.13
C SER A 257 8.18 -7.48 -12.68
N GLN A 258 9.02 -8.51 -12.77
CA GLN A 258 8.62 -9.85 -13.19
C GLN A 258 7.82 -10.62 -12.13
N PHE A 259 7.80 -10.16 -10.87
CA PHE A 259 7.07 -10.82 -9.79
C PHE A 259 5.58 -10.96 -10.10
N GLY A 260 4.94 -9.87 -10.53
CA GLY A 260 3.52 -9.85 -10.90
C GLY A 260 3.17 -10.81 -12.05
N PRO A 261 3.82 -10.72 -13.22
CA PRO A 261 3.64 -11.66 -14.33
C PRO A 261 3.80 -13.14 -13.93
N VAL A 262 4.82 -13.45 -13.12
CA VAL A 262 5.05 -14.82 -12.64
C VAL A 262 3.95 -15.26 -11.68
N CYS A 263 3.53 -14.40 -10.75
CA CYS A 263 2.40 -14.69 -9.86
C CYS A 263 1.11 -14.97 -10.62
N GLU A 264 0.82 -14.21 -11.68
CA GLU A 264 -0.37 -14.44 -12.51
C GLU A 264 -0.31 -15.80 -13.21
N TRP A 265 0.81 -16.12 -13.85
CA TRP A 265 1.01 -17.41 -14.49
C TRP A 265 0.89 -18.57 -13.50
N LEU A 266 1.53 -18.45 -12.33
CA LEU A 266 1.45 -19.46 -11.26
C LEU A 266 0.02 -19.64 -10.75
N HIS A 267 -0.72 -18.55 -10.59
CA HIS A 267 -2.11 -18.61 -10.15
C HIS A 267 -2.94 -19.40 -11.16
N VAL A 268 -2.89 -19.03 -12.46
CA VAL A 268 -3.63 -19.73 -13.51
C VAL A 268 -3.22 -21.20 -13.61
N LYS A 269 -1.92 -21.50 -13.57
CA LYS A 269 -1.43 -22.88 -13.64
C LYS A 269 -1.91 -23.73 -12.45
N ARG A 270 -2.05 -23.15 -11.26
CA ARG A 270 -2.54 -23.86 -10.07
C ARG A 270 -4.06 -24.05 -10.04
N THR A 271 -4.84 -23.08 -10.53
CA THR A 271 -6.30 -23.07 -10.35
C THR A 271 -7.09 -23.46 -11.58
N VAL A 272 -6.63 -23.12 -12.78
CA VAL A 272 -7.34 -23.35 -14.05
C VAL A 272 -6.62 -24.35 -14.95
N GLY A 273 -5.29 -24.31 -14.96
CA GLY A 273 -4.47 -25.01 -15.95
C GLY A 273 -4.02 -24.10 -17.09
N THR A 274 -3.05 -24.55 -17.88
CA THR A 274 -2.42 -23.76 -18.97
C THR A 274 -2.13 -24.65 -20.17
N ASP A 275 -2.39 -24.17 -21.39
CA ASP A 275 -1.96 -24.83 -22.64
C ASP A 275 -2.38 -26.32 -22.75
N GLY A 276 -3.63 -26.63 -22.39
CA GLY A 276 -4.16 -28.00 -22.41
C GLY A 276 -3.76 -28.85 -21.22
N GLU A 277 -2.90 -28.34 -20.32
CA GLU A 277 -2.61 -28.98 -19.04
C GLU A 277 -3.75 -28.69 -18.04
N PRO A 278 -4.20 -29.70 -17.27
CA PRO A 278 -5.16 -29.50 -16.19
C PRO A 278 -4.56 -28.63 -15.06
N PRO A 279 -5.41 -28.10 -14.15
CA PRO A 279 -4.95 -27.34 -12.99
C PRO A 279 -4.02 -28.17 -12.10
N GLN A 280 -2.92 -27.56 -11.66
CA GLN A 280 -1.89 -28.20 -10.84
C GLN A 280 -1.83 -27.56 -9.44
N PRO A 281 -2.79 -27.85 -8.54
CA PRO A 281 -2.86 -27.19 -7.23
C PRO A 281 -1.60 -27.42 -6.37
N GLY A 282 -0.94 -28.57 -6.55
CA GLY A 282 0.32 -28.95 -5.89
C GLY A 282 1.60 -28.45 -6.58
N LEU A 283 1.49 -27.55 -7.57
CA LEU A 283 2.65 -26.98 -8.27
C LEU A 283 3.65 -26.39 -7.25
N SER A 284 4.90 -26.80 -7.38
CA SER A 284 6.02 -26.31 -6.56
C SER A 284 7.10 -25.71 -7.45
N LEU A 285 7.79 -24.68 -6.93
CA LEU A 285 8.98 -24.11 -7.54
C LEU A 285 10.26 -24.85 -7.15
N LYS A 286 10.18 -25.82 -6.22
CA LYS A 286 11.35 -26.62 -5.81
C LYS A 286 11.93 -27.35 -7.03
N GLY A 287 13.23 -27.18 -7.25
CA GLY A 287 13.95 -27.80 -8.37
C GLY A 287 13.78 -27.07 -9.72
N ARG A 288 13.02 -25.98 -9.78
CA ARG A 288 12.93 -25.13 -10.99
C ARG A 288 14.00 -24.04 -10.95
N SER A 289 14.57 -23.71 -12.11
CA SER A 289 15.41 -22.52 -12.23
C SER A 289 14.56 -21.29 -12.53
N MET A 290 15.00 -20.12 -12.07
CA MET A 290 14.31 -18.85 -12.37
C MET A 290 14.21 -18.60 -13.87
N ALA A 291 15.26 -18.91 -14.63
CA ALA A 291 15.26 -18.80 -16.09
C ALA A 291 14.13 -19.62 -16.73
N ALA A 292 13.91 -20.86 -16.27
CA ALA A 292 12.83 -21.71 -16.76
C ALA A 292 11.44 -21.15 -16.41
N VAL A 293 11.28 -20.57 -15.21
CA VAL A 293 10.03 -19.94 -14.77
C VAL A 293 9.71 -18.69 -15.60
N LEU A 294 10.71 -17.83 -15.85
CA LEU A 294 10.55 -16.65 -16.72
C LEU A 294 10.24 -17.04 -18.16
N ALA A 295 10.89 -18.08 -18.69
CA ALA A 295 10.62 -18.56 -20.05
C ALA A 295 9.19 -19.12 -20.18
N GLN A 296 8.73 -19.95 -19.23
CA GLN A 296 7.38 -20.53 -19.25
C GLN A 296 6.30 -19.46 -19.05
N SER A 297 6.46 -18.59 -18.06
CA SER A 297 5.52 -17.48 -17.85
C SER A 297 5.45 -16.56 -19.07
N GLY A 298 6.59 -16.22 -19.67
CA GLY A 298 6.62 -15.39 -20.86
C GLY A 298 5.99 -16.01 -22.10
N HIS A 299 6.22 -17.31 -22.33
CA HIS A 299 5.54 -18.04 -23.40
C HIS A 299 4.02 -18.01 -23.24
N TRP A 300 3.54 -18.24 -22.02
CA TRP A 300 2.11 -18.21 -21.71
C TRP A 300 1.49 -16.80 -21.89
N HIS A 301 2.17 -15.75 -21.44
CA HIS A 301 1.72 -14.35 -21.59
C HIS A 301 1.64 -13.92 -23.07
N ARG A 302 2.62 -14.29 -23.91
CA ARG A 302 2.58 -14.04 -25.36
C ARG A 302 1.36 -14.67 -26.03
N ARG A 303 1.07 -15.93 -25.70
CA ARG A 303 -0.01 -16.70 -26.32
C ARG A 303 -1.41 -16.23 -25.94
N THR A 304 -1.60 -15.78 -24.71
CA THR A 304 -2.93 -15.43 -24.19
C THR A 304 -3.37 -13.99 -24.50
N HIS A 305 -2.63 -13.26 -25.36
CA HIS A 305 -2.78 -11.81 -25.61
C HIS A 305 -2.76 -10.91 -24.36
N ARG A 306 -2.45 -11.47 -23.18
CA ARG A 306 -2.16 -10.74 -21.94
C ARG A 306 -0.79 -10.08 -21.96
N ALA A 307 0.04 -10.40 -22.95
CA ALA A 307 1.27 -9.68 -23.27
C ALA A 307 1.08 -8.16 -23.41
N ARG A 308 -0.08 -7.68 -23.89
CA ARG A 308 -0.36 -6.23 -23.94
C ARG A 308 -0.42 -5.58 -22.55
N ARG A 309 -0.71 -6.34 -21.50
CA ARG A 309 -0.73 -5.89 -20.10
C ARG A 309 0.65 -5.97 -19.44
N TYR A 310 1.50 -6.89 -19.88
CA TYR A 310 2.86 -7.08 -19.36
C TYR A 310 3.89 -6.90 -20.47
N TRP A 311 4.31 -5.65 -20.63
CA TRP A 311 5.38 -5.24 -21.53
C TRP A 311 6.68 -5.99 -21.18
N GLY A 312 7.32 -6.65 -22.16
CA GLY A 312 8.58 -7.35 -21.95
C GLY A 312 8.70 -8.73 -22.61
N TYR A 313 7.57 -9.35 -23.00
CA TYR A 313 7.62 -10.67 -23.61
C TYR A 313 7.72 -10.69 -25.14
N ASP A 314 7.43 -9.58 -25.82
CA ASP A 314 7.58 -9.39 -27.27
C ASP A 314 8.63 -8.31 -27.61
N VAL A 315 9.75 -8.27 -26.87
CA VAL A 315 10.82 -7.30 -27.14
C VAL A 315 11.70 -7.82 -28.27
N ALA A 316 11.81 -7.04 -29.36
CA ALA A 316 12.67 -7.38 -30.48
C ALA A 316 14.16 -7.30 -30.08
N LEU A 317 15.01 -8.16 -30.64
CA LEU A 317 16.46 -8.19 -30.33
C LEU A 317 17.17 -6.86 -30.61
N HIS A 318 16.70 -6.10 -31.60
CA HIS A 318 17.25 -4.79 -31.95
C HIS A 318 16.77 -3.65 -31.05
N THR A 319 15.96 -3.93 -30.02
CA THR A 319 15.47 -2.92 -29.08
C THR A 319 16.64 -2.33 -28.31
N ALA A 320 16.81 -1.01 -28.43
CA ALA A 320 17.83 -0.23 -27.74
C ALA A 320 17.22 0.99 -27.05
N TRP A 321 17.92 1.54 -26.06
CA TRP A 321 17.51 2.69 -25.27
C TRP A 321 18.68 3.64 -25.01
N SER A 322 18.38 4.90 -24.66
CA SER A 322 19.39 5.94 -24.44
C SER A 322 20.35 5.61 -23.28
N GLY A 323 19.87 4.88 -22.28
CA GLY A 323 20.59 4.57 -21.05
C GLY A 323 20.47 5.68 -20.00
N LEU A 324 20.99 5.42 -18.80
CA LEU A 324 21.13 6.40 -17.74
C LEU A 324 22.30 7.36 -18.03
N PRO A 325 22.21 8.63 -17.59
CA PRO A 325 23.29 9.62 -17.68
C PRO A 325 24.34 9.38 -16.58
N VAL A 326 24.96 8.20 -16.64
CA VAL A 326 26.04 7.73 -15.76
C VAL A 326 27.21 7.37 -16.66
N PRO A 327 28.39 7.98 -16.46
CA PRO A 327 29.54 7.78 -17.33
C PRO A 327 30.10 6.36 -17.18
N ASP A 328 30.57 5.83 -18.32
CA ASP A 328 31.38 4.61 -18.35
C ASP A 328 32.72 4.84 -17.62
N TYR A 329 33.38 3.76 -17.20
CA TYR A 329 34.65 3.80 -16.49
C TYR A 329 35.75 3.12 -17.29
N ALA A 330 36.90 3.77 -17.43
CA ALA A 330 38.12 3.19 -18.00
C ALA A 330 39.36 3.89 -17.42
N PRO A 331 39.80 3.53 -16.20
CA PRO A 331 40.84 4.28 -15.48
C PRO A 331 42.25 4.07 -16.07
N THR A 332 42.45 3.00 -16.83
CA THR A 332 43.75 2.66 -17.41
C THR A 332 43.74 2.87 -18.91
N ALA A 333 44.79 3.50 -19.44
CA ALA A 333 44.99 3.64 -20.88
C ALA A 333 45.06 2.28 -21.61
N THR A 334 45.48 1.22 -20.89
CA THR A 334 45.50 -0.16 -21.40
C THR A 334 44.12 -0.77 -21.58
N GLY A 335 43.05 -0.15 -21.05
CA GLY A 335 41.70 -0.67 -21.12
C GLY A 335 41.47 -1.95 -20.32
N ARG A 336 42.37 -2.26 -19.37
CA ARG A 336 42.30 -3.48 -18.53
C ARG A 336 41.00 -3.56 -17.74
N ILE A 337 40.54 -2.44 -17.19
CA ILE A 337 39.28 -2.36 -16.45
C ILE A 337 38.34 -1.46 -17.25
N ARG A 338 37.14 -1.96 -17.53
CA ARG A 338 36.07 -1.17 -18.13
C ARG A 338 34.75 -1.42 -17.43
N ILE A 339 33.97 -0.37 -17.19
CA ILE A 339 32.57 -0.48 -16.80
C ILE A 339 31.77 0.22 -17.88
N VAL A 340 30.94 -0.55 -18.59
CA VAL A 340 30.17 -0.04 -19.73
C VAL A 340 28.69 -0.29 -19.51
N GLN A 341 27.87 0.68 -19.87
CA GLN A 341 26.43 0.51 -19.80
C GLN A 341 25.91 -0.38 -20.95
N LEU A 342 25.04 -1.34 -20.61
CA LEU A 342 24.33 -2.15 -21.58
C LEU A 342 23.05 -1.39 -22.01
N ARG A 343 22.93 -1.12 -23.31
CA ARG A 343 21.91 -0.20 -23.87
C ARG A 343 20.96 -0.87 -24.86
N SER A 344 21.06 -2.19 -25.01
CA SER A 344 20.19 -2.97 -25.88
C SER A 344 19.78 -4.30 -25.25
N TYR A 345 18.66 -4.84 -25.74
CA TYR A 345 18.16 -6.12 -25.28
C TYR A 345 19.13 -7.27 -25.63
N ALA A 346 19.76 -7.19 -26.81
CA ALA A 346 20.80 -8.14 -27.22
C ALA A 346 21.97 -8.17 -26.21
N GLU A 347 22.47 -7.01 -25.78
CA GLU A 347 23.54 -6.94 -24.77
C GLU A 347 23.14 -7.54 -23.42
N LEU A 348 21.90 -7.32 -22.97
CA LEU A 348 21.41 -7.94 -21.73
C LEU A 348 21.34 -9.47 -21.84
N LEU A 349 20.95 -10.00 -23.01
CA LEU A 349 20.92 -11.45 -23.27
C LEU A 349 22.34 -12.04 -23.27
N GLU A 350 23.29 -11.36 -23.92
CA GLU A 350 24.70 -11.77 -23.92
C GLU A 350 25.31 -11.76 -22.52
N GLU A 351 25.06 -10.69 -21.74
CA GLU A 351 25.53 -10.59 -20.36
C GLU A 351 24.94 -11.72 -19.50
N GLY A 352 23.62 -11.90 -19.57
CA GLY A 352 22.92 -12.96 -18.83
C GLY A 352 23.41 -14.37 -19.18
N SER A 353 23.70 -14.63 -20.47
CA SER A 353 24.26 -15.90 -20.93
C SER A 353 25.67 -16.12 -20.38
N ALA A 354 26.56 -15.13 -20.54
CA ALA A 354 27.96 -15.22 -20.11
C ALA A 354 28.09 -15.43 -18.59
N GLN A 355 27.26 -14.72 -17.83
CA GLN A 355 27.25 -14.74 -16.37
C GLN A 355 26.27 -15.76 -15.79
N LYS A 356 25.52 -16.50 -16.61
CA LYS A 356 24.52 -17.50 -16.18
C LYS A 356 23.49 -16.95 -15.19
N HIS A 357 22.91 -15.79 -15.49
CA HIS A 357 21.84 -15.20 -14.68
C HIS A 357 20.79 -14.45 -15.53
N CYS A 358 19.69 -14.03 -14.92
CA CYS A 358 18.47 -13.59 -15.63
C CYS A 358 18.39 -12.08 -15.90
N VAL A 359 19.53 -11.42 -16.18
CA VAL A 359 19.56 -9.93 -16.30
C VAL A 359 18.76 -9.40 -17.49
N SER A 360 18.48 -10.23 -18.49
CA SER A 360 17.59 -9.89 -19.60
C SER A 360 16.16 -9.51 -19.15
N SER A 361 15.74 -9.92 -17.94
CA SER A 361 14.47 -9.50 -17.34
C SER A 361 14.37 -7.98 -17.10
N TYR A 362 15.50 -7.26 -17.02
CA TYR A 362 15.55 -5.81 -16.76
C TYR A 362 15.20 -4.95 -17.98
N VAL A 363 14.96 -5.55 -19.15
CA VAL A 363 14.71 -4.83 -20.40
C VAL A 363 13.65 -3.72 -20.25
N TYR A 364 12.59 -3.99 -19.48
CA TYR A 364 11.52 -3.01 -19.26
C TYR A 364 11.96 -1.86 -18.36
N SER A 365 12.58 -2.15 -17.21
CA SER A 365 13.06 -1.12 -16.28
C SER A 365 14.12 -0.23 -16.95
N CYS A 366 14.96 -0.80 -17.81
CA CYS A 366 15.92 -0.05 -18.62
C CYS A 366 15.24 0.86 -19.66
N LEU A 367 14.26 0.34 -20.40
CA LEU A 367 13.49 1.12 -21.39
C LEU A 367 12.77 2.32 -20.76
N ARG A 368 12.28 2.16 -19.52
CA ARG A 368 11.60 3.22 -18.76
C ARG A 368 12.55 4.19 -18.06
N GLY A 369 13.86 3.97 -18.16
CA GLY A 369 14.87 4.77 -17.47
C GLY A 369 14.82 4.64 -15.94
N GLN A 370 14.23 3.55 -15.41
CA GLN A 370 14.15 3.30 -13.96
C GLN A 370 15.47 2.75 -13.41
N CYS A 371 16.21 2.03 -14.25
CA CYS A 371 17.57 1.56 -13.95
C CYS A 371 18.43 1.53 -15.22
N GLY A 372 19.73 1.35 -15.03
CA GLY A 372 20.70 1.00 -16.04
C GLY A 372 21.51 -0.20 -15.59
N ILE A 373 21.78 -1.12 -16.52
CA ILE A 373 22.63 -2.27 -16.28
C ILE A 373 24.01 -1.97 -16.83
N PHE A 374 25.05 -2.26 -16.05
CA PHE A 374 26.44 -2.07 -16.44
C PHE A 374 27.20 -3.39 -16.35
N SER A 375 28.18 -3.55 -17.24
CA SER A 375 29.08 -4.71 -17.31
C SER A 375 30.47 -4.25 -16.92
N LEU A 376 30.95 -4.71 -15.77
CA LEU A 376 32.35 -4.61 -15.38
C LEU A 376 33.13 -5.70 -16.08
N ARG A 377 34.15 -5.30 -16.83
CA ARG A 377 35.01 -6.16 -17.62
C ARG A 377 36.46 -6.02 -17.17
N ILE A 378 37.12 -7.15 -16.99
CA ILE A 378 38.54 -7.27 -16.64
C ILE A 378 39.24 -7.96 -17.80
N ASN A 379 40.20 -7.30 -18.43
CA ASN A 379 40.88 -7.76 -19.65
C ASN A 379 39.89 -8.15 -20.77
N GLY A 380 38.82 -7.37 -20.92
CA GLY A 380 37.75 -7.64 -21.89
C GLY A 380 36.75 -8.74 -21.50
N VAL A 381 37.03 -9.51 -20.44
CA VAL A 381 36.14 -10.57 -19.94
C VAL A 381 35.15 -9.99 -18.94
N ARG A 382 33.87 -10.32 -19.09
CA ARG A 382 32.80 -9.93 -18.16
C ARG A 382 33.06 -10.53 -16.79
N ALA A 383 33.16 -9.68 -15.77
CA ALA A 383 33.45 -10.07 -14.39
C ALA A 383 32.24 -9.87 -13.49
N LEU A 384 31.58 -8.71 -13.57
CA LEU A 384 30.38 -8.38 -12.80
C LEU A 384 29.33 -7.67 -13.64
N THR A 385 28.07 -7.93 -13.31
CA THR A 385 26.90 -7.20 -13.74
C THR A 385 26.41 -6.31 -12.61
N LEU A 386 26.11 -5.06 -12.92
CA LEU A 386 25.77 -4.01 -11.96
C LEU A 386 24.40 -3.43 -12.31
N GLU A 387 23.56 -3.22 -11.31
CA GLU A 387 22.30 -2.48 -11.45
C GLU A 387 22.42 -1.11 -10.77
N VAL A 388 22.26 -0.05 -11.55
CA VAL A 388 22.19 1.33 -11.06
C VAL A 388 20.78 1.85 -11.23
N ARG A 389 20.19 2.38 -10.17
CA ARG A 389 18.86 3.02 -10.22
C ARG A 389 18.95 4.44 -10.76
N ALA A 390 17.83 4.95 -11.27
CA ALA A 390 17.73 6.31 -11.80
C ALA A 390 18.17 7.40 -10.80
N ASN A 391 18.02 7.13 -9.50
CA ASN A 391 18.47 7.99 -8.40
C ASN A 391 19.98 7.87 -8.10
N ARG A 392 20.79 7.29 -9.00
CA ARG A 392 22.25 7.10 -8.88
C ARG A 392 22.68 6.18 -7.73
N GLN A 393 21.82 5.26 -7.31
CA GLN A 393 22.18 4.21 -6.37
C GLN A 393 22.63 2.95 -7.08
N LEU A 394 23.82 2.44 -6.75
CA LEU A 394 24.27 1.10 -7.11
C LEU A 394 23.62 0.12 -6.13
N VAL A 395 22.62 -0.64 -6.61
CA VAL A 395 21.76 -1.46 -5.74
C VAL A 395 22.07 -2.95 -5.79
N GLN A 396 22.77 -3.40 -6.84
CA GLN A 396 23.10 -4.80 -7.01
C GLN A 396 24.41 -5.01 -7.78
N VAL A 397 25.24 -5.93 -7.28
CA VAL A 397 26.52 -6.31 -7.88
C VAL A 397 26.66 -7.82 -7.89
N ARG A 398 26.63 -8.46 -9.06
CA ARG A 398 26.70 -9.93 -9.18
C ARG A 398 27.58 -10.38 -10.33
N GLY A 399 28.42 -11.37 -10.08
CA GLY A 399 29.19 -12.06 -11.12
C GLY A 399 28.50 -13.33 -11.60
N ARG A 400 29.28 -14.17 -12.27
CA ARG A 400 28.85 -15.48 -12.77
C ARG A 400 28.13 -16.30 -11.70
N GLU A 401 26.98 -16.87 -12.06
CA GLU A 401 26.10 -17.66 -11.19
C GLU A 401 25.68 -16.89 -9.92
N ASN A 402 25.48 -15.58 -10.05
CA ASN A 402 25.13 -14.65 -8.97
C ASN A 402 26.16 -14.59 -7.82
N ARG A 403 27.44 -14.93 -8.08
CA ARG A 403 28.50 -14.76 -7.06
C ARG A 403 28.59 -13.31 -6.59
N ARG A 404 28.99 -13.11 -5.33
CA ARG A 404 29.33 -11.78 -4.82
C ARG A 404 30.64 -11.26 -5.43
N ALA A 405 30.79 -9.93 -5.47
CA ALA A 405 32.05 -9.31 -5.83
C ALA A 405 33.14 -9.66 -4.81
N THR A 406 34.35 -9.85 -5.31
CA THR A 406 35.57 -9.95 -4.51
C THR A 406 36.01 -8.58 -3.99
N GLU A 407 36.90 -8.54 -3.01
CA GLU A 407 37.41 -7.29 -2.46
C GLU A 407 38.14 -6.43 -3.50
N ALA A 408 38.97 -7.07 -4.35
CA ALA A 408 39.64 -6.38 -5.44
C ALA A 408 38.65 -5.81 -6.47
N GLU A 409 37.53 -6.50 -6.73
CA GLU A 409 36.47 -5.98 -7.60
C GLU A 409 35.72 -4.81 -6.96
N ARG A 410 35.50 -4.84 -5.64
CA ARG A 410 34.86 -3.73 -4.90
C ARG A 410 35.65 -2.43 -4.98
N GLN A 411 36.98 -2.50 -4.91
CA GLN A 411 37.83 -1.31 -5.05
C GLN A 411 37.59 -0.60 -6.39
N TRP A 412 37.38 -1.35 -7.48
CA TRP A 412 37.03 -0.76 -8.78
C TRP A 412 35.64 -0.12 -8.79
N LEU A 413 34.68 -0.73 -8.09
CA LEU A 413 33.32 -0.20 -7.96
C LEU A 413 33.28 1.09 -7.14
N GLU A 414 34.06 1.17 -6.06
CA GLU A 414 34.17 2.37 -5.22
C GLU A 414 34.80 3.54 -5.99
N GLN A 415 35.88 3.26 -6.74
CA GLN A 415 36.49 4.28 -7.60
C GLN A 415 35.53 4.77 -8.68
N TRP A 416 34.83 3.85 -9.36
CA TRP A 416 33.83 4.23 -10.34
C TRP A 416 32.68 5.02 -9.71
N ALA A 417 32.17 4.59 -8.56
CA ALA A 417 31.10 5.27 -7.84
C ALA A 417 31.50 6.71 -7.47
N ALA A 418 32.73 6.93 -7.02
CA ALA A 418 33.25 8.26 -6.71
C ALA A 418 33.30 9.16 -7.96
N VAL A 419 33.81 8.65 -9.09
CA VAL A 419 33.92 9.41 -10.35
C VAL A 419 32.54 9.67 -10.98
N ALA A 420 31.64 8.69 -10.93
CA ALA A 420 30.31 8.76 -11.54
C ALA A 420 29.26 9.43 -10.64
N GLY A 421 29.60 9.76 -9.38
CA GLY A 421 28.69 10.34 -8.41
C GLY A 421 27.56 9.39 -8.01
N LEU A 422 27.90 8.12 -7.77
CA LEU A 422 26.98 7.07 -7.33
C LEU A 422 27.13 6.83 -5.83
N SER A 423 26.03 6.46 -5.17
CA SER A 423 26.05 5.95 -3.80
C SER A 423 25.87 4.43 -3.81
N LEU A 424 26.65 3.71 -3.01
CA LEU A 424 26.49 2.26 -2.84
C LEU A 424 25.38 1.94 -1.83
N SER A 425 24.44 1.07 -2.20
CA SER A 425 23.47 0.51 -1.25
C SER A 425 24.14 -0.47 -0.31
N ALA A 426 23.71 -0.53 0.95
CA ALA A 426 24.16 -1.54 1.92
C ALA A 426 23.88 -2.99 1.48
N THR A 427 23.01 -3.17 0.48
CA THR A 427 22.62 -4.47 -0.11
C THR A 427 23.42 -4.86 -1.36
N ALA A 428 24.28 -3.98 -1.89
CA ALA A 428 24.97 -4.12 -3.18
C ALA A 428 26.01 -5.25 -3.18
#